data_AF-A0A3B0IXM0-F1
#
_entry.id   AF-A0A3B0IXM0-F1
#
_cell.length_a   1.000
_cell.length_b   1.000
_cell.length_c   1.000
_cell.angle_alpha   90.00
_cell.angle_beta   90.00
_cell.angle_gamma   90.00
#
_symmetry.space_group_name_H-M   'P 1'
#
loop_
_entity.id
_entity.type
_entity.pdbx_description
1 polymer ?
#
loop_
_entity_poly.entity_id
_entity_poly.type
_entity_poly.pdbx_seq_one_letter_code
_entity_poly.pdbx_strand_id
1 'polypeptide(L)'
;MSTISGLKDSIEIKVLLKKTLFYTLLTTIIAAFVALSFYLFIDPIRKNFISNTIESVSVSDSNHNYFSYLKSLIPSNFVQVFLENNVIGSILIAFLMGGAIISLSKEKQDILHQIFSALFDTLLKIAQGLLKFIPFAVWSFITCFLYELKGGSEFHSLFWYFACIMSANFVQAFVILPLLMWYKGISPIQTMKGVMPALTLAFFSKSSSATLPTTIECVQNQLKVPKKLSSFILPICTTINMNACAAFILITVMFVAEMNGHTFSLSEMFIWIFLATGAAIGNAGVPMGCYFMATSYLVSMNVPLYIMGLILPIYTIIDMFETAINVWSDICITQIINKEFKTQE
;
A
#
# COMPACT_ATOMS: atom_id res chain seq x y z
N MET A 1 -6.57 -11.19 22.73
CA MET A 1 -7.67 -11.63 23.63
C MET A 1 -7.82 -10.78 24.90
N SER A 2 -6.74 -10.39 25.60
CA SER A 2 -6.83 -9.59 26.84
C SER A 2 -7.37 -8.15 26.67
N THR A 3 -7.23 -7.54 25.49
CA THR A 3 -7.80 -6.22 25.17
C THR A 3 -9.29 -6.27 24.85
N ILE A 4 -9.78 -7.40 24.32
CA ILE A 4 -11.20 -7.61 23.98
C ILE A 4 -12.02 -7.81 25.25
N SER A 5 -11.46 -8.44 26.28
CA SER A 5 -12.14 -8.65 27.58
C SER A 5 -12.26 -7.39 28.45
N GLY A 6 -11.55 -6.30 28.12
CA GLY A 6 -11.62 -5.01 28.84
C GLY A 6 -12.59 -3.99 28.24
N LEU A 7 -13.15 -4.27 27.06
CA LEU A 7 -14.22 -3.50 26.43
C LEU A 7 -15.55 -4.02 26.99
N LYS A 8 -16.08 -3.33 28.01
CA LYS A 8 -17.29 -3.76 28.74
C LYS A 8 -18.54 -3.81 27.86
N ASP A 9 -18.57 -3.10 26.73
CA ASP A 9 -19.71 -3.07 25.82
C ASP A 9 -19.33 -3.42 24.38
N SER A 10 -20.06 -4.38 23.80
CA SER A 10 -19.99 -4.73 22.38
C SER A 10 -20.27 -3.52 21.46
N ILE A 11 -20.94 -2.49 21.97
CA ILE A 11 -21.25 -1.23 21.28
C ILE A 11 -19.99 -0.35 21.16
N GLU A 12 -19.19 -0.20 22.23
CA GLU A 12 -17.92 0.56 22.19
C GLU A 12 -16.95 -0.03 21.16
N ILE A 13 -16.83 -1.37 21.12
CA ILE A 13 -15.96 -2.07 20.16
C ILE A 13 -16.40 -1.77 18.73
N LYS A 14 -17.70 -1.84 18.45
CA LYS A 14 -18.25 -1.58 17.12
C LYS A 14 -18.02 -0.14 16.69
N VAL A 15 -18.20 0.83 17.58
CA VAL A 15 -17.95 2.25 17.28
C VAL A 15 -16.46 2.48 16.99
N LEU A 16 -15.58 1.93 17.84
CA LEU A 16 -14.13 2.05 17.68
C LEU A 16 -13.67 1.44 16.35
N LEU A 17 -14.10 0.21 16.07
CA LEU A 17 -13.80 -0.49 14.81
C LEU A 17 -14.31 0.29 13.59
N LYS A 18 -15.55 0.79 13.62
CA LYS A 18 -16.13 1.56 12.52
C LYS A 18 -15.33 2.83 12.24
N LYS A 19 -14.92 3.56 13.29
CA LYS A 19 -14.10 4.77 13.15
C LYS A 19 -12.71 4.45 12.62
N THR A 20 -12.07 3.39 13.12
CA THR A 20 -10.79 2.92 12.60
C THR A 20 -10.89 2.63 11.11
N LEU A 21 -11.82 1.76 10.70
CA LEU A 21 -12.02 1.40 9.30
C LEU A 21 -12.32 2.62 8.42
N PHE A 22 -13.17 3.53 8.90
CA PHE A 22 -13.50 4.76 8.17
C PHE A 22 -12.25 5.62 7.92
N TYR A 23 -11.47 5.92 8.96
CA TYR A 23 -10.30 6.76 8.82
C TYR A 23 -9.20 6.10 8.00
N THR A 24 -8.96 4.80 8.17
CA THR A 24 -7.93 4.08 7.40
C THR A 24 -8.27 4.03 5.90
N LEU A 25 -9.53 3.75 5.56
CA LEU A 25 -9.98 3.76 4.17
C LEU A 25 -9.92 5.17 3.59
N LEU A 26 -10.39 6.17 4.33
CA LEU A 26 -10.37 7.56 3.90
C LEU A 26 -8.94 8.03 3.60
N THR A 27 -7.99 7.83 4.52
CA THR A 27 -6.61 8.28 4.31
C THR A 27 -5.92 7.55 3.18
N THR A 28 -6.21 6.25 2.99
CA THR A 28 -5.61 5.45 1.92
C THR A 28 -6.14 5.87 0.55
N ILE A 29 -7.46 6.10 0.43
CA ILE A 29 -8.07 6.62 -0.80
C ILE A 29 -7.53 8.01 -1.14
N ILE A 30 -7.39 8.89 -0.13
CA ILE A 30 -6.79 10.21 -0.35
C ILE A 30 -5.33 10.06 -0.80
N ALA A 31 -4.55 9.16 -0.21
CA ALA A 31 -3.16 8.92 -0.61
C ALA A 31 -3.06 8.48 -2.07
N ALA A 32 -3.91 7.52 -2.49
CA ALA A 32 -3.99 7.07 -3.88
C ALA A 32 -4.46 8.18 -4.85
N PHE A 33 -5.41 9.02 -4.43
CA PHE A 33 -5.84 10.18 -5.21
C PHE A 33 -4.72 11.23 -5.37
N VAL A 34 -3.99 11.52 -4.30
CA VAL A 34 -2.82 12.41 -4.33
C VAL A 34 -1.74 11.83 -5.26
N ALA A 35 -1.49 10.52 -5.17
CA ALA A 35 -0.57 9.82 -6.06
C ALA A 35 -0.97 9.95 -7.53
N LEU A 36 -2.25 9.74 -7.86
CA LEU A 36 -2.76 9.94 -9.21
C LEU A 36 -2.62 11.41 -9.67
N SER A 37 -2.90 12.36 -8.78
CA SER A 37 -2.77 13.79 -9.09
C SER A 37 -1.32 14.16 -9.42
N PHE A 38 -0.36 13.65 -8.65
CA PHE A 38 1.07 13.82 -8.94
C PHE A 38 1.48 13.08 -10.20
N TYR A 39 0.95 11.90 -10.46
CA TYR A 39 1.22 11.14 -11.68
C TYR A 39 0.82 11.94 -12.93
N LEU A 40 -0.40 12.49 -12.93
CA LEU A 40 -0.91 13.32 -14.02
C LEU A 40 -0.15 14.64 -14.16
N PHE A 41 0.28 15.24 -13.05
CA PHE A 41 0.99 16.52 -13.07
C PHE A 41 2.45 16.39 -13.49
N ILE A 42 3.15 15.37 -12.96
CA ILE A 42 4.56 15.13 -13.27
C ILE A 42 4.67 14.49 -14.66
N ASP A 43 3.75 13.61 -15.03
CA ASP A 43 3.76 12.81 -16.24
C ASP A 43 5.16 12.24 -16.54
N PRO A 44 5.58 11.23 -15.76
CA PRO A 44 6.94 10.69 -15.84
C PRO A 44 7.27 10.09 -17.22
N ILE A 45 6.28 9.86 -18.08
CA ILE A 45 6.43 9.24 -19.40
C ILE A 45 6.52 10.28 -20.50
N ARG A 46 5.63 11.29 -20.56
CA ARG A 46 5.77 12.37 -21.56
C ARG A 46 7.06 13.16 -21.41
N LYS A 47 7.59 13.27 -20.19
CA LYS A 47 8.90 13.89 -19.96
C LYS A 47 10.08 13.10 -20.54
N ASN A 48 9.91 11.81 -20.86
CA ASN A 48 10.91 11.04 -21.61
C ASN A 48 10.94 11.43 -23.09
N PHE A 49 9.75 11.64 -23.68
CA PHE A 49 9.61 11.99 -25.10
C PHE A 49 10.12 13.39 -25.43
N ILE A 50 10.12 14.33 -24.47
CA ILE A 50 10.64 15.69 -24.70
C ILE A 50 12.19 15.71 -24.77
N SER A 51 12.89 14.78 -24.10
CA SER A 51 14.35 14.64 -24.22
C SER A 51 14.78 13.94 -25.51
N ASN A 52 13.91 13.13 -26.12
CA ASN A 52 14.15 12.44 -27.39
C ASN A 52 13.25 13.04 -28.49
N THR A 53 13.44 14.33 -28.83
CA THR A 53 12.62 14.90 -29.91
C THR A 53 13.18 14.49 -31.28
N ILE A 54 12.25 14.13 -32.18
CA ILE A 54 12.37 13.75 -33.61
C ILE A 54 12.56 12.24 -33.83
N GLU A 55 11.48 11.48 -33.63
CA GLU A 55 11.02 10.54 -34.65
C GLU A 55 9.52 10.34 -34.50
N SER A 56 8.79 10.63 -35.58
CA SER A 56 7.37 10.38 -35.71
C SER A 56 7.10 8.88 -35.72
N VAL A 57 7.04 8.28 -34.53
CA VAL A 57 6.46 6.96 -34.38
C VAL A 57 4.95 7.15 -34.34
N SER A 58 4.32 6.80 -35.45
CA SER A 58 2.89 6.59 -35.56
C SER A 58 2.39 5.88 -34.31
N VAL A 59 1.50 6.54 -33.57
CA VAL A 59 0.67 5.92 -32.54
C VAL A 59 -0.08 4.80 -33.24
N SER A 60 0.45 3.59 -33.18
CA SER A 60 -0.30 2.41 -33.53
C SER A 60 -1.48 2.35 -32.57
N ASP A 61 -2.69 2.45 -33.13
CA ASP A 61 -3.97 2.06 -32.52
C ASP A 61 -3.93 0.58 -32.13
N SER A 62 -3.03 0.19 -31.22
CA SER A 62 -3.23 -1.02 -30.46
C SER A 62 -4.36 -0.71 -29.48
N ASN A 63 -5.57 -1.05 -29.91
CA ASN A 63 -6.72 -1.32 -29.07
C ASN A 63 -6.41 -2.47 -28.08
N HIS A 64 -5.33 -2.37 -27.29
CA HIS A 64 -5.25 -3.00 -25.98
C HIS A 64 -6.20 -2.23 -25.08
N ASN A 65 -7.48 -2.45 -25.36
CA ASN A 65 -8.59 -1.79 -24.71
C ASN A 65 -8.50 -2.21 -23.24
N TYR A 66 -7.88 -1.39 -22.39
CA TYR A 66 -7.70 -1.70 -20.97
C TYR A 66 -9.06 -1.99 -20.31
N PHE A 67 -10.14 -1.44 -20.86
CA PHE A 67 -11.51 -1.79 -20.54
C PHE A 67 -11.86 -3.28 -20.73
N SER A 68 -11.29 -3.97 -21.72
CA SER A 68 -11.45 -5.43 -21.88
C SER A 68 -10.72 -6.19 -20.78
N TYR A 69 -9.54 -5.73 -20.36
CA TYR A 69 -8.87 -6.23 -19.15
C TYR A 69 -9.75 -6.00 -17.92
N LEU A 70 -10.31 -4.81 -17.72
CA LEU A 70 -11.24 -4.51 -16.61
C LEU A 70 -12.49 -5.41 -16.61
N LYS A 71 -13.01 -5.77 -17.78
CA LYS A 71 -14.12 -6.73 -17.92
C LYS A 71 -13.73 -8.15 -17.56
N SER A 72 -12.50 -8.56 -17.91
CA SER A 72 -11.96 -9.88 -17.58
C SER A 72 -11.69 -10.07 -16.07
N LEU A 73 -11.83 -9.01 -15.27
CA LEU A 73 -11.60 -9.05 -13.82
C LEU A 73 -12.69 -9.78 -13.04
N ILE A 74 -13.90 -9.89 -13.60
CA ILE A 74 -14.96 -10.70 -13.00
C ILE A 74 -14.72 -12.14 -13.45
N PRO A 75 -14.27 -13.04 -12.56
CA PRO A 75 -13.89 -14.36 -12.96
C PRO A 75 -15.13 -15.19 -13.31
N SER A 76 -15.10 -15.86 -14.45
CA SER A 76 -16.13 -16.86 -14.83
C SER A 76 -16.09 -18.10 -13.95
N ASN A 77 -14.95 -18.38 -13.31
CA ASN A 77 -14.74 -19.55 -12.45
C ASN A 77 -13.73 -19.23 -11.34
N PHE A 78 -13.95 -19.81 -10.15
CA PHE A 78 -13.08 -19.69 -8.97
C PHE A 78 -11.65 -20.17 -9.22
N VAL A 79 -11.46 -21.28 -9.93
CA VAL A 79 -10.14 -21.90 -10.16
C VAL A 79 -9.34 -21.14 -11.21
N GLN A 80 -10.02 -20.63 -12.24
CA GLN A 80 -9.40 -19.95 -13.38
C GLN A 80 -8.57 -18.75 -12.96
N VAL A 81 -8.98 -18.08 -11.88
CA VAL A 81 -8.30 -16.91 -11.32
C VAL A 81 -6.84 -17.21 -10.94
N PHE A 82 -6.59 -18.40 -10.38
CA PHE A 82 -5.25 -18.82 -9.97
C PHE A 82 -4.42 -19.31 -11.17
N LEU A 83 -5.06 -19.77 -12.24
CA LEU A 83 -4.38 -20.24 -13.46
C LEU A 83 -3.95 -19.08 -14.35
N GLU A 84 -4.76 -18.04 -14.42
CA GLU A 84 -4.54 -16.86 -15.27
C GLU A 84 -3.83 -15.71 -14.55
N ASN A 85 -3.34 -15.95 -13.33
CA ASN A 85 -2.72 -14.92 -12.47
C ASN A 85 -3.62 -13.69 -12.29
N ASN A 86 -4.95 -13.84 -12.22
CA ASN A 86 -5.89 -12.73 -12.12
C ASN A 86 -5.97 -12.23 -10.67
N VAL A 87 -5.15 -11.24 -10.33
CA VAL A 87 -5.05 -10.72 -8.96
C VAL A 87 -6.33 -10.03 -8.51
N ILE A 88 -6.99 -9.26 -9.38
CA ILE A 88 -8.22 -8.54 -9.02
C ILE A 88 -9.35 -9.55 -8.77
N GLY A 89 -9.49 -10.55 -9.63
CA GLY A 89 -10.44 -11.64 -9.43
C GLY A 89 -10.18 -12.40 -8.11
N SER A 90 -8.91 -12.59 -7.75
CA SER A 90 -8.52 -13.27 -6.49
C SER A 90 -8.99 -12.46 -5.28
N ILE A 91 -8.80 -11.14 -5.32
CA ILE A 91 -9.25 -10.22 -4.27
C ILE A 91 -10.78 -10.22 -4.17
N LEU A 92 -11.49 -10.14 -5.30
CA LEU A 92 -12.96 -10.16 -5.32
C LEU A 92 -13.49 -11.45 -4.68
N ILE A 93 -12.93 -12.60 -5.07
CA ILE A 93 -13.27 -13.90 -4.49
C ILE A 93 -12.97 -13.92 -2.98
N ALA A 94 -11.81 -13.44 -2.55
CA ALA A 94 -11.43 -13.40 -1.15
C ALA A 94 -12.41 -12.54 -0.32
N PHE A 95 -12.86 -11.40 -0.85
CA PHE A 95 -13.88 -10.56 -0.20
C PHE A 95 -15.24 -11.26 -0.10
N LEU A 96 -15.70 -11.91 -1.18
CA LEU A 96 -16.96 -12.66 -1.17
C LEU A 96 -16.92 -13.83 -0.18
N MET A 97 -15.81 -14.58 -0.17
CA MET A 97 -15.58 -15.66 0.80
C MET A 97 -15.53 -15.13 2.23
N GLY A 98 -14.76 -14.06 2.48
CA GLY A 98 -14.68 -13.43 3.79
C GLY A 98 -16.05 -12.97 4.29
N GLY A 99 -16.84 -12.34 3.42
CA GLY A 99 -18.22 -11.95 3.71
C GLY A 99 -19.13 -13.14 4.03
N ALA A 100 -19.03 -14.22 3.25
CA ALA A 100 -19.80 -15.44 3.48
C ALA A 100 -19.42 -16.12 4.81
N ILE A 101 -18.13 -16.15 5.16
CA ILE A 101 -17.64 -16.73 6.42
C ILE A 101 -18.27 -16.05 7.63
N ILE A 102 -18.44 -14.72 7.60
CA ILE A 102 -19.06 -13.95 8.69
C ILE A 102 -20.50 -14.42 8.98
N SER A 103 -21.20 -14.96 7.99
CA SER A 103 -22.56 -15.50 8.16
C SER A 103 -22.63 -16.92 8.76
N LEU A 104 -21.48 -17.61 8.88
CA LEU A 104 -21.42 -18.97 9.43
C LEU A 104 -21.47 -18.99 10.96
N SER A 105 -21.70 -20.17 11.54
CA SER A 105 -21.59 -20.38 12.99
C SER A 105 -20.16 -20.10 13.49
N LYS A 106 -20.03 -19.66 14.74
CA LYS A 106 -18.73 -19.27 15.31
C LYS A 106 -17.68 -20.38 15.24
N GLU A 107 -18.10 -21.63 15.47
CA GLU A 107 -17.24 -22.82 15.33
C GLU A 107 -16.67 -22.95 13.91
N LYS A 108 -17.51 -22.82 12.86
CA LYS A 108 -17.07 -22.90 11.47
C LYS A 108 -16.16 -21.73 11.09
N GLN A 109 -16.45 -20.53 11.61
CA GLN A 109 -15.59 -19.35 11.41
C GLN A 109 -14.19 -19.59 11.97
N ASP A 110 -14.10 -20.12 13.20
CA ASP A 110 -12.82 -20.33 13.87
C ASP A 110 -11.98 -21.41 13.16
N ILE A 111 -12.62 -22.48 12.66
CA ILE A 111 -11.96 -23.50 11.83
C ILE A 111 -11.38 -22.88 10.55
N LEU A 112 -12.20 -22.15 9.78
CA LEU A 112 -11.76 -21.53 8.53
C LEU A 112 -10.67 -20.49 8.77
N HIS A 113 -10.79 -19.68 9.82
CA HIS A 113 -9.76 -18.73 10.20
C HIS A 113 -8.42 -19.44 10.49
N GLN A 114 -8.43 -20.54 11.24
CA GLN A 114 -7.21 -21.29 11.54
C GLN A 114 -6.57 -21.86 10.27
N ILE A 115 -7.37 -22.39 9.34
CA ILE A 115 -6.88 -22.90 8.06
C ILE A 115 -6.22 -21.78 7.24
N PHE A 116 -6.92 -20.66 7.04
CA PHE A 116 -6.38 -19.55 6.24
C PHE A 116 -5.16 -18.91 6.90
N SER A 117 -5.15 -18.78 8.23
CA SER A 117 -4.00 -18.26 8.97
C SER A 117 -2.79 -19.17 8.82
N ALA A 118 -2.96 -20.48 9.00
CA ALA A 118 -1.86 -21.45 8.88
C ALA A 118 -1.30 -21.48 7.44
N LEU A 119 -2.18 -21.40 6.44
CA LEU A 119 -1.77 -21.32 5.03
C LEU A 119 -0.98 -20.03 4.76
N PHE A 120 -1.49 -18.88 5.24
CA PHE A 120 -0.82 -17.60 5.11
C PHE A 120 0.56 -17.60 5.77
N ASP A 121 0.67 -18.09 7.02
CA ASP A 121 1.95 -18.21 7.74
C ASP A 121 2.95 -19.11 7.00
N THR A 122 2.46 -20.18 6.39
CA THR A 122 3.28 -21.08 5.56
C THR A 122 3.82 -20.35 4.33
N LEU A 123 2.97 -19.62 3.60
CA LEU A 123 3.36 -18.82 2.44
C LEU A 123 4.34 -17.71 2.82
N LEU A 124 4.12 -17.04 3.95
CA LEU A 124 5.06 -16.07 4.50
C LEU A 124 6.42 -16.70 4.78
N LYS A 125 6.45 -17.93 5.31
CA LYS A 125 7.71 -18.62 5.60
C LYS A 125 8.50 -18.94 4.33
N ILE A 126 7.80 -19.34 3.27
CA ILE A 126 8.38 -19.55 1.94
C ILE A 126 8.94 -18.23 1.40
N ALA A 127 8.14 -17.16 1.43
CA ALA A 127 8.56 -15.83 1.00
C ALA A 127 9.81 -15.35 1.77
N GLN A 128 9.83 -15.45 3.09
CA GLN A 128 11.00 -15.14 3.94
C GLN A 128 12.25 -15.93 3.54
N GLY A 129 12.09 -17.18 3.10
CA GLY A 129 13.18 -17.99 2.55
C GLY A 129 13.77 -17.37 1.28
N LEU A 130 12.91 -16.94 0.35
CA LEU A 130 13.32 -16.26 -0.89
C LEU A 130 13.97 -14.90 -0.61
N LEU A 131 13.45 -14.14 0.35
CA LEU A 131 14.00 -12.83 0.73
C LEU A 131 15.45 -12.91 1.21
N LYS A 132 15.93 -14.06 1.70
CA LYS A 132 17.35 -14.24 2.08
C LYS A 132 18.29 -14.11 0.88
N PHE A 133 17.80 -14.34 -0.34
CA PHE A 133 18.58 -14.23 -1.58
C PHE A 133 18.47 -12.83 -2.22
N ILE A 134 17.66 -11.92 -1.66
CA ILE A 134 17.55 -10.53 -2.13
C ILE A 134 18.89 -9.82 -2.27
N PRO A 135 19.88 -9.96 -1.37
CA PRO A 135 21.16 -9.27 -1.55
C PRO A 135 21.83 -9.58 -2.89
N PHE A 136 21.73 -10.83 -3.37
CA PHE A 136 22.24 -11.22 -4.68
C PHE A 136 21.39 -10.66 -5.82
N ALA A 137 20.06 -10.68 -5.68
CA ALA A 137 19.16 -10.09 -6.66
C ALA A 137 19.43 -8.58 -6.78
N VAL A 138 19.44 -7.84 -5.67
CA VAL A 138 19.74 -6.41 -5.62
C VAL A 138 21.11 -6.10 -6.19
N TRP A 139 22.14 -6.90 -5.88
CA TRP A 139 23.47 -6.71 -6.48
C TRP A 139 23.46 -6.89 -8.01
N SER A 140 22.78 -7.94 -8.50
CA SER A 140 22.60 -8.18 -9.93
C SER A 140 21.82 -7.04 -10.60
N PHE A 141 20.70 -6.62 -10.02
CA PHE A 141 19.86 -5.54 -10.53
C PHE A 141 20.57 -4.18 -10.48
N ILE A 142 21.35 -3.88 -9.44
CA ILE A 142 22.20 -2.68 -9.40
C ILE A 142 23.23 -2.73 -10.54
N THR A 143 23.80 -3.89 -10.83
CA THR A 143 24.78 -4.04 -11.91
C THR A 143 24.13 -3.83 -13.28
N CYS A 144 22.96 -4.42 -13.53
CA CYS A 144 22.17 -4.16 -14.74
C CYS A 144 21.77 -2.69 -14.84
N PHE A 145 21.30 -2.12 -13.73
CA PHE A 145 20.93 -0.71 -13.64
C PHE A 145 22.11 0.23 -13.96
N LEU A 146 23.31 -0.05 -13.43
CA LEU A 146 24.53 0.72 -13.74
C LEU A 146 24.99 0.54 -15.19
N TYR A 147 24.70 -0.60 -15.81
CA TYR A 147 24.98 -0.84 -17.23
C TYR A 147 24.02 -0.02 -18.11
N GLU A 148 22.72 -0.07 -17.84
CA GLU A 148 21.69 0.68 -18.57
C GLU A 148 21.79 2.19 -18.34
N LEU A 149 22.28 2.63 -17.17
CA LEU A 149 22.60 4.03 -16.89
C LEU A 149 23.56 4.64 -17.93
N LYS A 150 24.41 3.82 -18.58
CA LYS A 150 25.30 4.28 -19.66
C LYS A 150 24.56 4.55 -20.97
N GLY A 151 23.33 4.06 -21.13
CA GLY A 151 22.45 4.25 -22.31
C GLY A 151 21.61 5.54 -22.30
N GLY A 152 21.58 6.29 -21.19
CA GLY A 152 21.20 7.71 -21.12
C GLY A 152 19.71 8.07 -21.17
N SER A 153 18.85 7.34 -21.89
CA SER A 153 17.45 7.76 -22.13
C SER A 153 16.46 7.26 -21.06
N GLU A 154 16.52 6.00 -20.63
CA GLU A 154 15.51 5.42 -19.72
C GLU A 154 15.58 5.95 -18.28
N PHE A 155 16.74 6.47 -17.86
CA PHE A 155 16.95 6.97 -16.50
C PHE A 155 16.15 8.23 -16.19
N HIS A 156 15.88 9.08 -17.19
CA HIS A 156 15.12 10.31 -16.96
C HIS A 156 13.70 10.02 -16.47
N SER A 157 13.03 9.04 -17.10
CA SER A 157 11.70 8.59 -16.65
C SER A 157 11.74 7.94 -15.28
N LEU A 158 12.76 7.13 -14.98
CA LEU A 158 12.86 6.48 -13.68
C LEU A 158 13.08 7.49 -12.54
N PHE A 159 13.84 8.56 -12.80
CA PHE A 159 13.98 9.67 -11.86
C PHE A 159 12.65 10.38 -11.60
N TRP A 160 11.89 10.72 -12.65
CA TRP A 160 10.58 11.36 -12.48
C TRP A 160 9.54 10.44 -11.83
N TYR A 161 9.59 9.15 -12.13
CA TYR A 161 8.82 8.12 -11.45
C TYR A 161 9.11 8.11 -9.94
N PHE A 162 10.39 8.05 -9.56
CA PHE A 162 10.80 8.11 -8.15
C PHE A 162 10.34 9.42 -7.49
N ALA A 163 10.59 10.56 -8.16
CA ALA A 163 10.17 11.86 -7.67
C ALA A 163 8.64 11.95 -7.49
N CYS A 164 7.87 11.32 -8.37
CA CYS A 164 6.41 11.26 -8.28
C CYS A 164 5.94 10.51 -7.04
N ILE A 165 6.47 9.31 -6.79
CA ILE A 165 6.13 8.52 -5.60
C ILE A 165 6.52 9.27 -4.33
N MET A 166 7.75 9.77 -4.26
CA MET A 166 8.25 10.46 -3.08
C MET A 166 7.47 11.74 -2.80
N SER A 167 7.11 12.51 -3.84
CA SER A 167 6.30 13.72 -3.68
C SER A 167 4.90 13.40 -3.15
N ALA A 168 4.23 12.39 -3.72
CA ALA A 168 2.92 11.96 -3.26
C ALA A 168 2.97 11.49 -1.79
N ASN A 169 3.96 10.67 -1.45
CA ASN A 169 4.17 10.16 -0.10
C ASN A 169 4.48 11.28 0.90
N PHE A 170 5.33 12.25 0.55
CA PHE A 170 5.63 13.39 1.42
C PHE A 170 4.46 14.35 1.58
N VAL A 171 3.66 14.59 0.54
CA VAL A 171 2.42 15.35 0.67
C VAL A 171 1.45 14.63 1.60
N GLN A 172 1.32 13.31 1.48
CA GLN A 172 0.49 12.54 2.41
C GLN A 172 1.00 12.69 3.87
N ALA A 173 2.31 12.55 4.08
CA ALA A 173 2.94 12.54 5.40
C ALA A 173 2.95 13.91 6.10
N PHE A 174 3.24 14.98 5.36
CA PHE A 174 3.50 16.31 5.91
C PHE A 174 2.39 17.33 5.66
N VAL A 175 1.46 17.04 4.74
CA VAL A 175 0.33 17.94 4.44
C VAL A 175 -0.98 17.27 4.83
N ILE A 176 -1.36 16.16 4.21
CA ILE A 176 -2.69 15.56 4.39
C ILE A 176 -2.91 15.07 5.84
N LEU A 177 -2.02 14.23 6.36
CA LEU A 177 -2.15 13.68 7.71
C LEU A 177 -2.09 14.79 8.79
N PRO A 178 -1.13 15.74 8.75
CA PRO A 178 -1.11 16.88 9.67
C PRO A 178 -2.35 17.79 9.58
N LEU A 179 -2.88 18.05 8.38
CA LEU A 179 -4.10 18.84 8.21
C LEU A 179 -5.30 18.15 8.86
N LEU A 180 -5.43 16.83 8.70
CA LEU A 180 -6.50 16.05 9.31
C LEU A 180 -6.43 16.11 10.85
N MET A 181 -5.22 16.03 11.41
CA MET A 181 -4.99 16.19 12.84
C MET A 181 -5.28 17.60 13.33
N TRP A 182 -4.82 18.62 12.60
CA TRP A 182 -5.02 20.02 12.93
C TRP A 182 -6.51 20.38 12.96
N TYR A 183 -7.30 19.89 11.99
CA TYR A 183 -8.76 20.07 11.95
C TYR A 183 -9.46 19.49 13.21
N LYS A 184 -8.87 18.47 13.85
CA LYS A 184 -9.37 17.86 15.09
C LYS A 184 -8.79 18.51 16.36
N GLY A 185 -8.04 19.61 16.21
CA GLY A 185 -7.39 20.32 17.33
C GLY A 185 -6.24 19.54 17.96
N ILE A 186 -5.57 18.68 17.18
CA ILE A 186 -4.40 17.90 17.61
C ILE A 186 -3.16 18.51 16.96
N SER A 187 -2.12 18.76 17.74
CA SER A 187 -0.87 19.35 17.23
C SER A 187 -0.01 18.30 16.51
N PRO A 188 0.13 18.36 15.16
CA PRO A 188 0.86 17.34 14.41
C PRO A 188 2.35 17.33 14.74
N ILE A 189 2.92 18.51 14.98
CA ILE A 189 4.34 18.69 15.30
C ILE A 189 4.67 18.05 16.65
N GLN A 190 3.82 18.26 17.67
CA GLN A 190 4.02 17.64 18.99
C GLN A 190 3.88 16.12 18.90
N THR A 191 2.89 15.64 18.13
CA THR A 191 2.71 14.21 17.91
C THR A 191 3.93 13.59 17.23
N MET A 192 4.41 14.17 16.13
CA MET A 192 5.57 13.65 15.39
C MET A 192 6.83 13.61 16.26
N LYS A 193 7.08 14.65 17.06
CA LYS A 193 8.20 14.66 18.03
C LYS A 193 8.09 13.53 19.06
N GLY A 194 6.89 13.28 19.57
CA GLY A 194 6.65 12.23 20.57
C GLY A 194 6.80 10.80 20.04
N VAL A 195 6.71 10.58 18.72
CA VAL A 195 6.78 9.24 18.11
C VAL A 195 7.99 9.03 17.21
N MET A 196 8.92 9.98 17.19
CA MET A 196 10.14 9.90 16.37
C MET A 196 10.91 8.57 16.53
N PRO A 197 11.04 7.97 17.73
CA PRO A 197 11.69 6.66 17.88
C PRO A 197 11.00 5.56 17.08
N ALA A 198 9.67 5.51 17.09
CA ALA A 198 8.89 4.56 16.30
C ALA A 198 9.03 4.81 14.80
N LEU A 199 8.97 6.07 14.35
CA LEU A 199 9.14 6.41 12.94
C LEU A 199 10.54 6.07 12.42
N THR A 200 11.57 6.27 13.24
CA THR A 200 12.95 5.91 12.92
C THR A 200 13.12 4.40 12.82
N LEU A 201 12.56 3.65 13.78
CA LEU A 201 12.58 2.20 13.73
C LEU A 201 11.83 1.66 12.51
N ALA A 202 10.67 2.22 12.16
CA ALA A 202 9.92 1.88 10.96
C ALA A 202 10.77 2.09 9.70
N PHE A 203 11.43 3.24 9.60
CA PHE A 203 12.27 3.60 8.46
C PHE A 203 13.39 2.59 8.21
N PHE A 204 14.13 2.20 9.26
CA PHE A 204 15.25 1.27 9.10
C PHE A 204 14.84 -0.20 9.05
N SER A 205 13.79 -0.59 9.78
CA SER A 205 13.32 -1.98 9.82
C SER A 205 12.54 -2.39 8.57
N LYS A 206 11.95 -1.42 7.85
CA LYS A 206 11.03 -1.65 6.72
C LYS A 206 9.88 -2.59 7.07
N SER A 207 9.44 -2.56 8.34
CA SER A 207 8.34 -3.38 8.83
C SER A 207 7.49 -2.64 9.85
N SER A 208 6.24 -2.35 9.49
CA SER A 208 5.24 -1.77 10.39
C SER A 208 4.94 -2.71 11.55
N SER A 209 4.82 -4.02 11.28
CA SER A 209 4.57 -5.06 12.29
C SER A 209 5.72 -5.20 13.28
N ALA A 210 6.99 -5.11 12.82
CA ALA A 210 8.14 -5.15 13.72
C ALA A 210 8.23 -3.90 14.60
N THR A 211 7.71 -2.76 14.12
CA THR A 211 7.73 -1.48 14.82
C THR A 211 6.56 -1.31 15.80
N LEU A 212 5.49 -2.09 15.64
CA LEU A 212 4.25 -1.98 16.42
C LEU A 212 4.45 -1.90 17.95
N PRO A 213 5.33 -2.71 18.59
CA PRO A 213 5.56 -2.60 20.04
C PRO A 213 6.08 -1.21 20.44
N THR A 214 7.06 -0.68 19.71
CA THR A 214 7.62 0.66 19.95
C THR A 214 6.62 1.76 19.63
N THR A 215 5.78 1.58 18.61
CA THR A 215 4.67 2.49 18.29
C THR A 215 3.69 2.58 19.45
N ILE A 216 3.26 1.45 20.00
CA ILE A 216 2.34 1.38 21.15
C ILE A 216 2.95 2.11 22.36
N GLU A 217 4.22 1.85 22.65
CA GLU A 217 4.93 2.47 23.77
C GLU A 217 5.01 4.00 23.61
N CYS A 218 5.41 4.50 22.44
CA CYS A 218 5.50 5.93 22.17
C CYS A 218 4.12 6.61 22.30
N VAL A 219 3.08 5.99 21.74
CA VAL A 219 1.70 6.51 21.77
C VAL A 219 1.14 6.55 23.21
N GLN A 220 1.45 5.57 24.04
CA GLN A 220 1.01 5.54 25.44
C GLN A 220 1.80 6.50 26.32
N ASN A 221 3.13 6.49 26.21
CA ASN A 221 4.00 7.24 27.12
C ASN A 221 4.11 8.72 26.75
N GLN A 222 4.25 9.03 25.46
CA GLN A 222 4.47 10.40 24.97
C GLN A 222 3.17 11.10 24.61
N LEU A 223 2.24 10.39 23.96
CA LEU A 223 0.97 10.98 23.50
C LEU A 223 -0.20 10.74 24.45
N LYS A 224 0.03 10.05 25.58
CA LYS A 224 -0.95 9.81 26.65
C LYS A 224 -2.27 9.20 26.15
N VAL A 225 -2.20 8.34 25.13
CA VAL A 225 -3.37 7.59 24.67
C VAL A 225 -3.63 6.42 25.63
N PRO A 226 -4.88 6.17 26.04
CA PRO A 226 -5.21 5.04 26.89
C PRO A 226 -4.71 3.71 26.31
N LYS A 227 -4.15 2.84 27.16
CA LYS A 227 -3.64 1.52 26.77
C LYS A 227 -4.70 0.68 26.04
N LYS A 228 -5.93 0.71 26.54
CA LYS A 228 -7.09 0.01 25.94
C LYS A 228 -7.32 0.42 24.47
N LEU A 229 -7.21 1.71 24.17
CA LEU A 229 -7.48 2.26 22.84
C LEU A 229 -6.30 2.02 21.89
N SER A 230 -5.07 2.34 22.33
CA SER A 230 -3.85 2.13 21.52
C SER A 230 -3.59 0.66 21.20
N SER A 231 -3.74 -0.25 22.16
CA SER A 231 -3.57 -1.69 21.95
C SER A 231 -4.70 -2.35 21.15
N PHE A 232 -5.78 -1.64 20.85
CA PHE A 232 -6.84 -2.11 19.96
C PHE A 232 -6.70 -1.53 18.55
N ILE A 233 -6.52 -0.21 18.42
CA ILE A 233 -6.49 0.47 17.12
C ILE A 233 -5.21 0.15 16.35
N LEU A 234 -4.04 0.28 16.97
CA LEU A 234 -2.76 0.20 16.26
C LEU A 234 -2.55 -1.14 15.56
N PRO A 235 -2.81 -2.32 16.17
CA PRO A 235 -2.67 -3.59 15.47
C PRO A 235 -3.57 -3.71 14.24
N ILE A 236 -4.79 -3.14 14.29
CA ILE A 236 -5.72 -3.14 13.16
C ILE A 236 -5.17 -2.24 12.05
N CYS A 237 -4.79 -1.00 12.40
CA CYS A 237 -4.23 -0.04 11.44
C CYS A 237 -2.97 -0.60 10.76
N THR A 238 -2.03 -1.17 11.51
CA THR A 238 -0.79 -1.71 10.96
C THR A 238 -0.99 -2.76 9.85
N THR A 239 -2.15 -3.44 9.81
CA THR A 239 -2.50 -4.36 8.72
C THR A 239 -3.24 -3.67 7.56
N ILE A 240 -4.16 -2.75 7.84
CA ILE A 240 -5.09 -2.22 6.80
C ILE A 240 -4.71 -0.83 6.27
N ASN A 241 -3.94 -0.06 7.03
CA ASN A 241 -3.69 1.36 6.80
C ASN A 241 -2.38 1.56 6.04
N MET A 242 -2.43 1.29 4.74
CA MET A 242 -1.25 1.28 3.88
C MET A 242 -1.28 2.40 2.85
N ASN A 243 -1.33 3.66 3.32
CA ASN A 243 -1.37 4.86 2.48
C ASN A 243 -0.27 4.89 1.42
N ALA A 244 0.98 4.76 1.85
CA ALA A 244 2.13 4.90 0.96
C ALA A 244 2.27 3.71 -0.01
N CYS A 245 1.83 2.53 0.42
CA CYS A 245 1.74 1.34 -0.42
C CYS A 245 0.74 1.53 -1.56
N ALA A 246 -0.44 2.08 -1.27
CA ALA A 246 -1.46 2.35 -2.28
C ALA A 246 -0.95 3.35 -3.33
N ALA A 247 -0.26 4.41 -2.88
CA ALA A 247 0.38 5.38 -3.77
C ALA A 247 1.42 4.71 -4.69
N PHE A 248 2.28 3.87 -4.12
CA PHE A 248 3.30 3.13 -4.87
C PHE A 248 2.69 2.17 -5.90
N ILE A 249 1.72 1.35 -5.50
CA ILE A 249 1.08 0.37 -6.39
C ILE A 249 0.44 1.11 -7.58
N LEU A 250 -0.30 2.18 -7.32
CA LEU A 250 -0.95 2.98 -8.36
C LEU A 250 0.06 3.55 -9.35
N ILE A 251 1.05 4.29 -8.87
CA ILE A 251 2.04 4.95 -9.74
C ILE A 251 2.87 3.92 -10.50
N THR A 252 3.28 2.83 -9.84
CA THR A 252 4.13 1.80 -10.45
C THR A 252 3.42 1.02 -11.53
N VAL A 253 2.17 0.61 -11.29
CA VAL A 253 1.39 -0.11 -12.30
C VAL A 253 1.15 0.78 -13.51
N MET A 254 0.73 2.03 -13.31
CA MET A 254 0.53 2.98 -14.42
C MET A 254 1.82 3.23 -15.19
N PHE A 255 2.90 3.55 -14.48
CA PHE A 255 4.19 3.85 -15.08
C PHE A 255 4.73 2.69 -15.93
N VAL A 256 4.77 1.48 -15.37
CA VAL A 256 5.34 0.32 -16.06
C VAL A 256 4.44 -0.11 -17.22
N ALA A 257 3.11 -0.08 -17.05
CA ALA A 257 2.20 -0.44 -18.13
C ALA A 257 2.27 0.58 -19.29
N GLU A 258 2.28 1.89 -19.00
CA GLU A 258 2.39 2.93 -20.03
C GLU A 258 3.75 2.92 -20.74
N MET A 259 4.84 2.61 -20.03
CA MET A 259 6.16 2.40 -20.66
C MET A 259 6.18 1.20 -21.62
N ASN A 260 5.27 0.24 -21.43
CA ASN A 260 5.07 -0.90 -22.33
C ASN A 260 3.92 -0.68 -23.34
N GLY A 261 3.49 0.58 -23.54
CA GLY A 261 2.52 0.95 -24.58
C GLY A 261 1.06 0.75 -24.20
N HIS A 262 0.74 0.45 -22.94
CA HIS A 262 -0.65 0.51 -22.48
C HIS A 262 -1.08 1.97 -22.31
N THR A 263 -2.37 2.23 -22.48
CA THR A 263 -2.94 3.56 -22.23
C THR A 263 -4.09 3.45 -21.25
N PHE A 264 -4.18 4.40 -20.31
CA PHE A 264 -5.31 4.49 -19.39
C PHE A 264 -6.13 5.73 -19.70
N SER A 265 -7.43 5.53 -19.90
CA SER A 265 -8.39 6.63 -19.83
C SER A 265 -8.49 7.18 -18.41
N LEU A 266 -8.95 8.43 -18.29
CA LEU A 266 -9.14 9.07 -17.00
C LEU A 266 -10.05 8.25 -16.08
N SER A 267 -11.11 7.63 -16.63
CA SER A 267 -11.99 6.72 -15.88
C SER A 267 -11.27 5.49 -15.32
N GLU A 268 -10.37 4.90 -16.10
CA GLU A 268 -9.61 3.72 -15.70
C GLU A 268 -8.59 4.10 -14.61
N MET A 269 -7.98 5.28 -14.72
CA MET A 269 -7.11 5.83 -13.68
C MET A 269 -7.85 6.09 -12.36
N PHE A 270 -9.10 6.55 -12.41
CA PHE A 270 -9.93 6.69 -11.21
C PHE A 270 -10.28 5.33 -10.58
N ILE A 271 -10.57 4.31 -11.39
CA ILE A 271 -10.80 2.94 -10.89
C ILE A 271 -9.56 2.41 -10.15
N TRP A 272 -8.36 2.74 -10.65
CA TRP A 272 -7.10 2.36 -10.02
C TRP A 272 -6.92 2.87 -8.60
N ILE A 273 -7.51 4.00 -8.22
CA ILE A 273 -7.49 4.47 -6.83
C ILE A 273 -8.06 3.40 -5.89
N PHE A 274 -9.17 2.79 -6.29
CA PHE A 274 -9.84 1.75 -5.50
C PHE A 274 -9.10 0.42 -5.58
N LEU A 275 -8.59 0.04 -6.76
CA LEU A 275 -7.81 -1.18 -6.93
C LEU A 275 -6.53 -1.15 -6.10
N ALA A 276 -5.76 -0.05 -6.18
CA ALA A 276 -4.54 0.12 -5.40
C ALA A 276 -4.81 0.19 -3.90
N THR A 277 -5.91 0.83 -3.49
CA THR A 277 -6.35 0.83 -2.07
C THR A 277 -6.65 -0.59 -1.59
N GLY A 278 -7.43 -1.37 -2.36
CA GLY A 278 -7.73 -2.75 -2.02
C GLY A 278 -6.48 -3.63 -1.95
N ALA A 279 -5.56 -3.45 -2.88
CA ALA A 279 -4.28 -4.14 -2.91
C ALA A 279 -3.43 -3.84 -1.68
N ALA A 280 -3.36 -2.56 -1.29
CA ALA A 280 -2.59 -2.11 -0.15
C ALA A 280 -3.13 -2.68 1.16
N ILE A 281 -4.45 -2.78 1.33
CA ILE A 281 -5.08 -3.45 2.48
C ILE A 281 -4.74 -4.95 2.52
N GLY A 282 -4.65 -5.59 1.34
CA GLY A 282 -4.30 -7.01 1.22
C GLY A 282 -2.82 -7.30 1.51
N ASN A 283 -1.96 -6.29 1.58
CA ASN A 283 -0.55 -6.46 1.88
C ASN A 283 -0.34 -6.66 3.39
N ALA A 284 -0.49 -7.88 3.88
CA ALA A 284 -0.34 -8.21 5.30
C ALA A 284 1.14 -8.25 5.75
N GLY A 285 1.77 -7.08 5.85
CA GLY A 285 3.03 -6.87 6.58
C GLY A 285 4.25 -7.63 6.06
N VAL A 286 4.25 -8.00 4.78
CA VAL A 286 5.35 -8.74 4.14
C VAL A 286 6.43 -7.75 3.69
N PRO A 287 7.73 -8.02 3.96
CA PRO A 287 8.79 -7.20 3.40
C PRO A 287 8.70 -7.16 1.87
N MET A 288 8.82 -5.97 1.28
CA MET A 288 8.63 -5.72 -0.15
C MET A 288 7.24 -6.07 -0.70
N GLY A 289 6.21 -6.15 0.15
CA GLY A 289 4.87 -6.57 -0.26
C GLY A 289 4.24 -5.67 -1.33
N CYS A 290 4.43 -4.34 -1.25
CA CYS A 290 3.89 -3.40 -2.24
C CYS A 290 4.51 -3.61 -3.63
N TYR A 291 5.82 -3.92 -3.69
CA TYR A 291 6.51 -4.28 -4.93
C TYR A 291 5.95 -5.57 -5.55
N PHE A 292 5.74 -6.61 -4.76
CA PHE A 292 5.16 -7.85 -5.26
C PHE A 292 3.71 -7.69 -5.69
N MET A 293 2.91 -6.86 -4.99
CA MET A 293 1.54 -6.54 -5.39
C MET A 293 1.48 -5.75 -6.70
N ALA A 294 2.35 -4.75 -6.89
CA ALA A 294 2.46 -4.06 -8.17
C ALA A 294 2.88 -5.01 -9.29
N THR A 295 3.87 -5.87 -9.02
CA THR A 295 4.35 -6.90 -9.96
C THR A 295 3.24 -7.85 -10.36
N SER A 296 2.43 -8.32 -9.41
CA SER A 296 1.36 -9.29 -9.69
C SER A 296 0.28 -8.71 -10.58
N TYR A 297 -0.10 -7.43 -10.42
CA TYR A 297 -0.99 -6.75 -11.35
C TYR A 297 -0.41 -6.64 -12.76
N LEU A 298 0.86 -6.26 -12.88
CA LEU A 298 1.54 -6.17 -14.17
C LEU A 298 1.57 -7.54 -14.88
N VAL A 299 1.80 -8.63 -14.13
CA VAL A 299 1.67 -9.99 -14.67
C VAL A 299 0.24 -10.29 -15.14
N SER A 300 -0.79 -9.93 -14.36
CA SER A 300 -2.18 -10.10 -14.77
C SER A 300 -2.51 -9.35 -16.07
N MET A 301 -1.82 -8.24 -16.36
CA MET A 301 -1.98 -7.45 -17.58
C MET A 301 -1.11 -7.94 -18.74
N ASN A 302 -0.32 -9.00 -18.54
CA ASN A 302 0.69 -9.46 -19.49
C ASN A 302 1.77 -8.42 -19.82
N VAL A 303 2.08 -7.54 -18.85
CA VAL A 303 3.13 -6.53 -19.00
C VAL A 303 4.50 -7.16 -18.70
N PRO A 304 5.50 -7.02 -19.59
CA PRO A 304 6.87 -7.46 -19.32
C PRO A 304 7.46 -6.82 -18.06
N LEU A 305 8.12 -7.63 -17.22
CA LEU A 305 8.63 -7.18 -15.91
C LEU A 305 10.06 -6.62 -15.92
N TYR A 306 10.64 -6.35 -17.09
CA TYR A 306 12.04 -5.88 -17.16
C TYR A 306 12.22 -4.56 -16.38
N ILE A 307 11.27 -3.62 -16.52
CA ILE A 307 11.28 -2.33 -15.81
C ILE A 307 11.18 -2.51 -14.30
N MET A 308 10.45 -3.52 -13.82
CA MET A 308 10.38 -3.81 -12.38
C MET A 308 11.76 -4.17 -11.82
N GLY A 309 12.58 -4.89 -12.59
CA GLY A 309 13.97 -5.15 -12.26
C GLY A 309 14.81 -3.88 -12.05
N LEU A 310 14.56 -2.85 -12.85
CA LEU A 310 15.22 -1.54 -12.72
C LEU A 310 14.71 -0.72 -11.54
N ILE A 311 13.43 -0.89 -11.19
CA ILE A 311 12.81 -0.25 -10.02
C ILE A 311 13.31 -0.89 -8.72
N LEU A 312 13.63 -2.18 -8.70
CA LEU A 312 13.93 -2.92 -7.46
C LEU A 312 15.01 -2.27 -6.58
N PRO A 313 16.18 -1.82 -7.08
CA PRO A 313 17.17 -1.16 -6.24
C PRO A 313 16.64 0.12 -5.58
N ILE A 314 15.90 0.93 -6.34
CA ILE A 314 15.31 2.19 -5.86
C ILE A 314 14.19 1.89 -4.86
N TYR A 315 13.39 0.85 -5.12
CA TYR A 315 12.31 0.45 -4.23
C TYR A 315 12.82 0.09 -2.83
N THR A 316 14.03 -0.44 -2.68
CA THR A 316 14.60 -0.68 -1.35
C THR A 316 14.70 0.59 -0.50
N ILE A 317 14.83 1.77 -1.12
CA ILE A 317 14.82 3.07 -0.46
C ILE A 317 13.38 3.55 -0.25
N ILE A 318 12.53 3.43 -1.28
CA ILE A 318 11.11 3.82 -1.20
C ILE A 318 10.41 3.08 -0.04
N ASP A 319 10.65 1.78 0.11
CA ASP A 319 10.08 0.91 1.15
C ASP A 319 10.37 1.40 2.57
N MET A 320 11.52 2.05 2.79
CA MET A 320 11.87 2.68 4.07
C MET A 320 10.92 3.84 4.39
N PHE A 321 10.69 4.71 3.42
CA PHE A 321 9.77 5.84 3.56
C PHE A 321 8.33 5.37 3.65
N GLU A 322 7.92 4.40 2.83
CA GLU A 322 6.57 3.83 2.87
C GLU A 322 6.23 3.30 4.26
N THR A 323 7.13 2.50 4.83
CA THR A 323 6.93 1.93 6.17
C THR A 323 6.79 3.03 7.21
N ALA A 324 7.69 4.03 7.21
CA ALA A 324 7.63 5.15 8.16
C ALA A 324 6.32 5.95 8.03
N ILE A 325 5.85 6.20 6.79
CA ILE A 325 4.63 6.97 6.53
C ILE A 325 3.37 6.19 6.89
N ASN A 326 3.35 4.88 6.67
CA ASN A 326 2.25 4.02 7.10
C ASN A 326 2.14 3.99 8.64
N VAL A 327 3.26 3.81 9.35
CA VAL A 327 3.28 3.89 10.82
C VAL A 327 2.89 5.29 11.31
N TRP A 328 3.31 6.35 10.61
CA TRP A 328 2.87 7.71 10.91
C TRP A 328 1.35 7.87 10.77
N SER A 329 0.77 7.31 9.70
CA SER A 329 -0.69 7.28 9.49
C SER A 329 -1.40 6.54 10.63
N ASP A 330 -0.89 5.39 11.08
CA ASP A 330 -1.46 4.59 12.19
C ASP A 330 -1.58 5.44 13.46
N ILE A 331 -0.53 6.21 13.75
CA ILE A 331 -0.44 7.09 14.91
C ILE A 331 -1.42 8.26 14.77
N CYS A 332 -1.49 8.89 13.60
CA CYS A 332 -2.42 9.99 13.31
C CYS A 332 -3.87 9.56 13.54
N ILE A 333 -4.26 8.41 12.98
CA ILE A 333 -5.61 7.85 13.13
C ILE A 333 -5.90 7.53 14.60
N THR A 334 -4.94 6.92 15.31
CA THR A 334 -5.08 6.61 16.74
C THR A 334 -5.30 7.88 17.58
N GLN A 335 -4.59 8.97 17.28
CA GLN A 335 -4.77 10.27 17.94
C GLN A 335 -6.15 10.88 17.66
N ILE A 336 -6.59 10.86 16.40
CA ILE A 336 -7.89 11.38 16.00
C ILE A 336 -9.01 10.64 16.73
N ILE A 337 -8.97 9.31 16.72
CA ILE A 337 -9.97 8.48 17.38
C ILE A 337 -9.96 8.70 18.90
N ASN A 338 -8.79 8.79 19.53
CA ASN A 338 -8.65 9.12 20.94
C ASN A 338 -9.31 10.47 21.29
N LYS A 339 -9.08 11.51 20.46
CA LYS A 339 -9.67 12.84 20.66
C LYS A 339 -11.20 12.81 20.52
N GLU A 340 -11.72 12.04 19.59
CA GLU A 340 -13.16 11.90 19.41
C GLU A 340 -13.83 11.09 20.52
N PHE A 341 -13.17 10.07 21.06
CA PHE A 341 -13.69 9.30 22.20
C PHE A 341 -13.77 10.15 23.47
N LYS A 342 -12.75 10.98 23.75
CA LYS A 342 -12.75 11.89 24.91
C LYS A 342 -13.82 13.00 24.86
N THR A 343 -14.37 13.28 23.69
CA THR A 343 -15.42 14.30 23.53
C THR A 343 -16.84 13.69 23.70
N GLN A 344 -16.94 12.37 23.76
CA GLN A 344 -18.21 11.63 23.94
C GLN A 344 -18.45 11.21 25.40
N GLU A 345 -17.41 11.22 26.22
CA GLU A 345 -17.47 11.21 27.69
C GLU A 345 -17.62 12.64 28.21
#